data_AF-A0A2V8I6N7-F1
#
_entry.id   AF-A0A2V8I6N7-F1
#
_cell.length_a   1.000
_cell.length_b   1.000
_cell.length_c   1.000
_cell.angle_alpha   90.00
_cell.angle_beta   90.00
_cell.angle_gamma   90.00
#
_symmetry.space_group_name_H-M   'P 1'
#
loop_
_entity.id
_entity.type
_entity.pdbx_description
1 polymer ?
#
loop_
_entity_poly.entity_id
_entity_poly.type
_entity_poly.pdbx_seq_one_letter_code
_entity_poly.pdbx_strand_id
1 'polypeptide(L)'
;MTLNYGLRVNLVPPIYERNNLFTNFDPEAYDPSKRVALYQPALVNGQRRARNPVTGEIAPAVLIGAIVPGVGNIANGIVHAGQNGVPRGLIDSRGPQWGPRLGLAYAVNNKTTFRVGGGAYYERISTASVGYTTNFLTSPPAVQLAQIFYGNLSSIGSSGGTLFPLQVASLSKDGHVPTVYNFSAGIQRELPSQVLLDVSYVGMQSRHLVEFMPFNVVPFGSAWLPENQDPALGRPVTTDGSTTLPANLYRPYPGYAGGATTVGQSAIGTYGFGSTANYNALQVAANRRSGRGLQFGATYTWSRSLGNADSSCGATSCGHLL
;
A
#
# COMPACT_ATOMS: atom_id res chain seq x y z
N MET A 1 -39.24 -9.73 -23.91
CA MET A 1 -38.32 -8.98 -23.03
C MET A 1 -38.04 -9.84 -21.81
N THR A 2 -36.79 -9.93 -21.39
CA THR A 2 -36.39 -10.72 -20.21
C THR A 2 -35.62 -9.81 -19.26
N LEU A 3 -36.10 -9.70 -18.03
CA LEU A 3 -35.46 -8.95 -16.95
C LEU A 3 -34.94 -9.94 -15.90
N ASN A 4 -33.67 -9.81 -15.53
CA ASN A 4 -33.05 -10.56 -14.45
C ASN A 4 -32.55 -9.58 -13.40
N TYR A 5 -32.86 -9.84 -12.14
CA TYR A 5 -32.36 -9.07 -11.01
C TYR A 5 -31.93 -10.00 -9.90
N GLY A 6 -30.97 -9.57 -9.09
CA GLY A 6 -30.51 -10.33 -7.95
C GLY A 6 -29.76 -9.45 -6.97
N LEU A 7 -29.78 -9.84 -5.70
CA LEU A 7 -29.02 -9.20 -4.64
C LEU A 7 -28.18 -10.24 -3.94
N ARG A 8 -26.88 -9.97 -3.79
CA ARG A 8 -26.00 -10.76 -2.93
C ARG A 8 -25.54 -9.89 -1.78
N VAL A 9 -25.79 -10.35 -0.56
CA VAL A 9 -25.26 -9.72 0.65
C VAL A 9 -23.99 -10.46 1.05
N ASN A 10 -22.88 -9.75 1.19
CA ASN A 10 -21.62 -10.33 1.63
C ASN A 10 -21.22 -9.75 3.00
N LEU A 11 -20.85 -10.62 3.93
CA LEU A 11 -20.17 -10.22 5.15
C LEU A 11 -18.67 -10.44 4.94
N VAL A 12 -17.91 -9.35 4.94
CA VAL A 12 -16.45 -9.37 4.79
C VAL A 12 -15.82 -8.82 6.08
N PRO A 13 -15.84 -9.59 7.19
CA PRO A 13 -15.26 -9.12 8.44
C PRO A 13 -13.73 -9.02 8.32
N PRO A 14 -13.10 -8.03 8.97
CA PRO A 14 -11.64 -7.94 9.06
C PRO A 14 -11.01 -9.24 9.56
N ILE A 15 -9.83 -9.59 9.03
CA ILE A 15 -9.02 -10.69 9.58
C ILE A 15 -8.47 -10.22 10.92
N TYR A 16 -8.45 -11.06 11.94
CA TYR A 16 -7.75 -10.79 13.20
C TYR A 16 -6.93 -12.00 13.64
N GLU A 17 -5.86 -11.75 14.39
CA GLU A 17 -5.09 -12.79 15.06
C GLU A 17 -5.76 -13.14 16.39
N ARG A 18 -5.80 -14.44 16.74
CA ARG A 18 -6.58 -14.97 17.87
C ARG A 18 -6.22 -14.29 19.19
N ASN A 19 -4.92 -14.08 19.43
CA ASN A 19 -4.34 -13.56 20.66
C ASN A 19 -4.16 -12.04 20.65
N ASN A 20 -4.61 -11.35 19.60
CA ASN A 20 -4.49 -9.91 19.40
C ASN A 20 -3.02 -9.41 19.44
N LEU A 21 -2.10 -10.20 18.89
CA LEU A 21 -0.68 -9.83 18.86
C LEU A 21 -0.35 -8.80 17.76
N PHE A 22 -1.29 -8.50 16.87
CA PHE A 22 -1.09 -7.49 15.85
C PHE A 22 -0.84 -6.10 16.46
N THR A 23 0.18 -5.43 15.95
CA THR A 23 0.47 -4.02 16.23
C THR A 23 0.39 -3.20 14.97
N ASN A 24 -0.04 -1.95 15.09
CA ASN A 24 -0.11 -0.98 13.99
C ASN A 24 0.65 0.28 14.40
N PHE A 25 1.30 0.97 13.46
CA PHE A 25 1.65 2.36 13.70
C PHE A 25 0.46 3.28 13.44
N ASP A 26 0.09 4.07 14.43
CA ASP A 26 -0.97 5.08 14.38
C ASP A 26 -0.36 6.47 14.61
N PRO A 27 -0.33 7.33 13.59
CA PRO A 27 0.14 8.72 13.71
C PRO A 27 -0.55 9.52 14.81
N GLU A 28 -1.84 9.27 15.07
CA GLU A 28 -2.61 10.00 16.09
C GLU A 28 -2.22 9.59 17.51
N ALA A 29 -1.71 8.37 17.68
CA ALA A 29 -1.18 7.87 18.95
C ALA A 29 0.28 8.29 19.19
N TYR A 30 0.95 8.90 18.20
CA TYR A 30 2.31 9.38 18.35
C TYR A 30 2.34 10.66 19.20
N ASP A 31 3.06 10.61 20.31
CA ASP A 31 3.21 11.71 21.26
C ASP A 31 4.55 12.43 21.04
N PRO A 32 4.59 13.66 20.51
CA PRO A 32 5.85 14.36 20.23
C PRO A 32 6.73 14.61 21.46
N SER A 33 6.16 14.54 22.68
CA SER A 33 6.91 14.65 23.94
C SER A 33 7.66 13.37 24.31
N LYS A 34 7.22 12.22 23.79
CA LYS A 34 7.83 10.89 24.02
C LYS A 34 8.75 10.44 22.89
N ARG A 35 9.03 11.32 21.91
CA ARG A 35 9.94 10.99 20.80
C ARG A 35 11.31 10.57 21.32
N VAL A 36 11.93 9.61 20.63
CA VAL A 36 13.32 9.24 20.91
C VAL A 36 14.26 10.35 20.49
N ALA A 37 15.44 10.41 21.12
CA ALA A 37 16.55 11.20 20.60
C ALA A 37 17.41 10.35 19.67
N LEU A 38 17.92 10.95 18.60
CA LEU A 38 18.90 10.34 17.72
C LEU A 38 20.26 11.00 17.92
N TYR A 39 21.33 10.20 17.88
CA TYR A 39 22.70 10.72 17.89
C TYR A 39 22.90 11.68 16.71
N GLN A 40 23.37 12.90 17.03
CA GLN A 40 23.60 13.96 16.05
C GLN A 40 25.03 13.90 15.54
N PRO A 41 25.30 14.34 14.29
CA PRO A 41 26.66 14.50 13.82
C PRO A 41 27.33 15.70 14.52
N ALA A 42 28.60 15.55 14.88
CA ALA A 42 29.40 16.60 15.47
C ALA A 42 30.84 16.56 14.95
N LEU A 43 31.47 17.72 14.80
CA LEU A 43 32.89 17.81 14.49
C LEU A 43 33.67 18.00 15.79
N VAL A 44 34.49 17.01 16.15
CA VAL A 44 35.31 17.02 17.36
C VAL A 44 36.76 16.85 16.94
N ASN A 45 37.59 17.86 17.20
CA ASN A 45 39.01 17.87 16.82
C ASN A 45 39.24 17.56 15.33
N GLY A 46 38.39 18.13 14.45
CA GLY A 46 38.46 17.91 13.01
C GLY A 46 37.97 16.52 12.55
N GLN A 47 37.49 15.68 13.45
CA GLN A 47 36.91 14.38 13.12
C GLN A 47 35.39 14.38 13.30
N ARG A 48 34.68 13.80 12.32
CA ARG A 48 33.24 13.58 12.40
C ARG A 48 32.94 12.48 13.43
N ARG A 49 32.07 12.77 14.39
CA ARG A 49 31.69 11.89 15.49
C ARG A 49 30.17 11.94 15.70
N ALA A 50 29.64 10.92 16.37
CA ALA A 50 28.29 10.99 16.90
C ALA A 50 28.31 11.75 18.24
N ARG A 51 27.28 12.54 18.51
CA ARG A 51 27.08 13.23 19.79
C ARG A 51 25.69 12.93 20.33
N ASN A 52 25.61 12.52 21.59
CA ASN A 52 24.35 12.39 22.30
C ASN A 52 23.78 13.82 22.52
N PRO A 53 22.63 14.17 21.95
CA PRO A 53 22.07 15.52 22.10
C PRO A 53 21.56 15.83 23.51
N VAL A 54 21.36 14.80 24.36
CA VAL A 54 20.86 14.96 25.73
C VAL A 54 22.02 15.15 26.72
N THR A 55 23.04 14.31 26.64
CA THR A 55 24.16 14.31 27.59
C THR A 55 25.40 15.03 27.08
N GLY A 56 25.52 15.23 25.76
CA GLY A 56 26.71 15.76 25.10
C GLY A 56 27.82 14.74 24.87
N GLU A 57 27.65 13.49 25.29
CA GLU A 57 28.61 12.39 25.12
C GLU A 57 29.01 12.19 23.66
N ILE A 58 30.31 11.97 23.40
CA ILE A 58 30.86 11.73 22.07
C ILE A 58 31.03 10.24 21.82
N ALA A 59 30.46 9.74 20.74
CA ALA A 59 30.47 8.34 20.36
C ALA A 59 31.05 8.13 18.93
N PRO A 60 31.30 6.89 18.50
CA PRO A 60 31.78 6.60 17.15
C PRO A 60 30.83 7.13 16.06
N ALA A 61 31.38 7.62 14.94
CA ALA A 61 30.59 8.22 13.85
C ALA A 61 29.51 7.29 13.27
N VAL A 62 29.71 5.97 13.34
CA VAL A 62 28.73 4.99 12.85
C VAL A 62 27.40 5.05 13.59
N LEU A 63 27.37 5.61 14.80
CA LEU A 63 26.15 5.76 15.58
C LEU A 63 25.33 7.00 15.19
N ILE A 64 25.79 7.85 14.26
CA ILE A 64 24.99 9.01 13.80
C ILE A 64 23.65 8.49 13.26
N GLY A 65 22.55 9.01 13.80
CA GLY A 65 21.19 8.56 13.46
C GLY A 65 20.70 7.33 14.23
N ALA A 66 21.51 6.71 15.09
CA ALA A 66 21.06 5.68 16.01
C ALA A 66 20.19 6.27 17.14
N ILE A 67 19.30 5.47 17.70
CA ILE A 67 18.48 5.81 18.85
C ILE A 67 19.37 5.89 20.09
N VAL A 68 19.29 7.01 20.81
CA VAL A 68 19.97 7.19 22.09
C VAL A 68 19.31 6.30 23.15
N PRO A 69 20.07 5.38 23.80
CA PRO A 69 19.50 4.49 24.81
C PRO A 69 18.86 5.26 25.97
N GLY A 70 17.67 4.81 26.40
CA GLY A 70 16.96 5.37 27.56
C GLY A 70 16.28 6.73 27.33
N VAL A 71 16.30 7.27 26.10
CA VAL A 71 15.66 8.56 25.79
C VAL A 71 14.42 8.33 24.91
N GLY A 72 13.26 8.73 25.44
CA GLY A 72 11.97 8.61 24.76
C GLY A 72 11.42 7.18 24.76
N ASN A 73 10.36 6.97 23.99
CA ASN A 73 9.71 5.68 23.82
C ASN A 73 9.90 5.16 22.38
N ILE A 74 10.58 4.03 22.25
CA ILE A 74 10.82 3.36 20.95
C ILE A 74 9.53 2.82 20.31
N ALA A 75 8.47 2.60 21.10
CA ALA A 75 7.15 2.15 20.63
C ALA A 75 6.13 3.31 20.57
N ASN A 76 6.57 4.56 20.53
CA ASN A 76 5.69 5.72 20.47
C ASN A 76 4.79 5.69 19.22
N GLY A 77 3.48 5.82 19.37
CA GLY A 77 2.53 5.67 18.26
C GLY A 77 2.27 4.22 17.82
N ILE A 78 2.86 3.21 18.44
CA ILE A 78 2.45 1.82 18.22
C ILE A 78 1.20 1.52 19.04
N VAL A 79 0.19 0.97 18.37
CA VAL A 79 -1.07 0.55 18.98
C VAL A 79 -1.28 -0.95 18.81
N HIS A 80 -1.92 -1.58 19.80
CA HIS A 80 -2.18 -3.02 19.80
C HIS A 80 -3.63 -3.32 19.40
N ALA A 81 -3.81 -4.35 18.59
CA ALA A 81 -5.13 -4.85 18.22
C ALA A 81 -5.99 -5.14 19.46
N GLY A 82 -7.26 -4.71 19.43
CA GLY A 82 -8.22 -4.98 20.50
C GLY A 82 -7.98 -4.22 21.81
N GLN A 83 -7.03 -3.28 21.86
CA GLN A 83 -6.76 -2.43 23.02
C GLN A 83 -7.13 -0.97 22.73
N ASN A 84 -7.56 -0.22 23.73
CA ASN A 84 -7.78 1.25 23.64
C ASN A 84 -8.63 1.71 22.43
N GLY A 85 -9.63 0.91 22.03
CA GLY A 85 -10.50 1.23 20.89
C GLY A 85 -9.94 0.89 19.51
N VAL A 86 -8.77 0.24 19.44
CA VAL A 86 -8.18 -0.27 18.20
C VAL A 86 -8.91 -1.55 17.79
N PRO A 87 -9.44 -1.66 16.57
CA PRO A 87 -10.08 -2.89 16.11
C PRO A 87 -9.13 -4.10 16.17
N ARG A 88 -9.68 -5.29 16.45
CA ARG A 88 -8.87 -6.53 16.50
C ARG A 88 -8.21 -6.87 15.16
N GLY A 89 -8.82 -6.45 14.05
CA GLY A 89 -8.25 -6.60 12.72
C GLY A 89 -7.49 -5.37 12.23
N LEU A 90 -7.17 -4.43 13.12
CA LEU A 90 -6.55 -3.11 12.84
C LEU A 90 -7.39 -2.15 11.97
N ILE A 91 -8.40 -2.67 11.27
CA ILE A 91 -9.35 -1.89 10.47
C ILE A 91 -10.77 -2.05 10.98
N ASP A 92 -11.59 -1.04 10.72
CA ASP A 92 -13.01 -1.06 11.04
C ASP A 92 -13.79 -2.02 10.15
N SER A 93 -14.79 -2.68 10.73
CA SER A 93 -15.72 -3.48 9.93
C SER A 93 -16.72 -2.58 9.22
N ARG A 94 -16.93 -2.82 7.93
CA ARG A 94 -17.91 -2.11 7.11
C ARG A 94 -19.29 -2.76 7.06
N GLY A 95 -19.53 -3.76 7.91
CA GLY A 95 -20.81 -4.47 7.97
C GLY A 95 -21.18 -5.17 6.65
N PRO A 96 -22.48 -5.45 6.44
CA PRO A 96 -22.98 -6.08 5.22
C PRO A 96 -22.73 -5.25 3.96
N GLN A 97 -22.17 -5.90 2.94
CA GLN A 97 -21.94 -5.33 1.62
C GLN A 97 -23.03 -5.77 0.64
N TRP A 98 -23.65 -4.82 -0.06
CA TRP A 98 -24.83 -5.04 -0.89
C TRP A 98 -24.45 -5.07 -2.36
N GLY A 99 -24.44 -6.27 -2.97
CA GLY A 99 -24.04 -6.47 -4.36
C GLY A 99 -25.26 -6.70 -5.26
N PRO A 100 -25.99 -5.64 -5.68
CA PRO A 100 -27.08 -5.78 -6.63
C PRO A 100 -26.55 -6.16 -8.01
N ARG A 101 -27.36 -6.88 -8.77
CA ARG A 101 -27.14 -7.27 -10.16
C ARG A 101 -28.43 -7.05 -10.92
N LEU A 102 -28.32 -6.45 -12.09
CA LEU A 102 -29.44 -6.21 -12.99
C LEU A 102 -29.01 -6.58 -14.41
N GLY A 103 -29.90 -7.23 -15.15
CA GLY A 103 -29.69 -7.56 -16.55
C GLY A 103 -31.01 -7.50 -17.32
N LEU A 104 -30.97 -6.96 -18.52
CA LEU A 104 -32.11 -6.83 -19.42
C LEU A 104 -31.71 -7.37 -20.79
N ALA A 105 -32.56 -8.22 -21.35
CA ALA A 105 -32.49 -8.65 -22.74
C ALA A 105 -33.78 -8.28 -23.47
N TYR A 106 -33.63 -7.62 -24.62
CA TYR A 106 -34.74 -7.13 -25.42
C TYR A 106 -34.55 -7.52 -26.89
N ALA A 107 -35.46 -8.34 -27.42
CA ALA A 107 -35.53 -8.61 -28.84
C ALA A 107 -36.23 -7.42 -29.52
N VAL A 108 -35.46 -6.62 -30.28
CA VAL A 108 -36.00 -5.51 -31.07
C VAL A 108 -36.85 -6.05 -32.22
N ASN A 109 -36.41 -7.17 -32.80
CA ASN A 109 -37.13 -7.98 -33.79
C ASN A 109 -36.52 -9.39 -33.81
N ASN A 110 -37.00 -10.25 -34.70
CA ASN A 110 -36.55 -11.65 -34.80
C ASN A 110 -35.06 -11.83 -35.17
N LYS A 111 -34.36 -10.76 -35.59
CA LYS A 111 -32.96 -10.78 -36.00
C LYS A 111 -32.05 -9.92 -35.13
N THR A 112 -32.61 -9.10 -34.24
CA THR A 112 -31.85 -8.09 -33.48
C THR A 112 -32.19 -8.18 -32.01
N THR A 113 -31.19 -8.42 -31.18
CA THR A 113 -31.33 -8.48 -29.73
C THR A 113 -30.37 -7.50 -29.07
N PHE A 114 -30.88 -6.73 -28.11
CA PHE A 114 -30.11 -5.89 -27.23
C PHE A 114 -29.97 -6.56 -25.87
N ARG A 115 -28.79 -6.47 -25.25
CA ARG A 115 -28.51 -6.95 -23.89
C ARG A 115 -27.75 -5.88 -23.12
N VAL A 116 -28.18 -5.61 -21.89
CA VAL A 116 -27.46 -4.73 -20.97
C VAL A 116 -27.48 -5.37 -19.59
N GLY A 117 -26.44 -5.18 -18.82
CA GLY A 117 -26.43 -5.60 -17.43
C GLY A 117 -25.24 -5.08 -16.66
N GLY A 118 -25.30 -5.23 -15.34
CA GLY A 118 -24.19 -4.91 -14.48
C GLY A 118 -24.46 -5.27 -13.03
N GLY A 119 -23.44 -5.12 -12.20
CA GLY A 119 -23.56 -5.33 -10.77
C GLY A 119 -22.30 -5.00 -9.99
N ALA A 120 -22.44 -5.02 -8.67
CA ALA A 120 -21.37 -4.78 -7.72
C ALA A 120 -20.85 -6.10 -7.12
N TYR A 121 -19.53 -6.18 -7.00
CA TYR A 121 -18.78 -7.32 -6.53
C TYR A 121 -17.77 -6.85 -5.49
N TYR A 122 -17.51 -7.66 -4.48
CA TYR A 122 -16.65 -7.31 -3.36
C TYR A 122 -15.53 -8.31 -3.26
N GLU A 123 -14.33 -7.82 -3.01
CA GLU A 123 -13.16 -8.63 -2.77
C GLU A 123 -12.68 -8.48 -1.34
N ARG A 124 -11.98 -9.51 -0.84
CA ARG A 124 -11.30 -9.42 0.44
C ARG A 124 -9.89 -8.89 0.21
N ILE A 125 -9.39 -8.11 1.16
CA ILE A 125 -7.98 -7.76 1.21
C ILE A 125 -7.10 -9.02 1.19
N SER A 126 -6.02 -9.00 0.42
CA SER A 126 -5.05 -10.08 0.44
C SER A 126 -4.14 -9.94 1.66
N THR A 127 -4.07 -10.99 2.47
CA THR A 127 -3.29 -11.00 3.72
C THR A 127 -1.79 -10.95 3.47
N ALA A 128 -1.30 -11.66 2.45
CA ALA A 128 0.11 -11.67 2.07
C ALA A 128 0.54 -10.31 1.52
N SER A 129 -0.31 -9.72 0.69
CA SER A 129 -0.13 -8.43 0.02
C SER A 129 0.07 -7.25 0.97
N VAL A 130 -0.73 -7.24 2.05
CA VAL A 130 -0.69 -6.20 3.08
C VAL A 130 0.30 -6.56 4.20
N GLY A 131 0.82 -7.80 4.24
CA GLY A 131 1.73 -8.26 5.29
C GLY A 131 1.05 -8.57 6.62
N TYR A 132 -0.26 -8.91 6.60
CA TYR A 132 -1.02 -9.31 7.80
C TYR A 132 -0.34 -10.43 8.60
N THR A 133 0.22 -11.43 7.92
CA THR A 133 0.87 -12.59 8.54
C THR A 133 2.36 -12.41 8.79
N THR A 134 2.92 -11.24 8.46
CA THR A 134 4.36 -10.93 8.60
C THR A 134 4.52 -9.64 9.40
N ASN A 135 4.37 -8.49 8.74
CA ASN A 135 4.75 -7.18 9.23
C ASN A 135 4.01 -6.79 10.52
N PHE A 136 2.73 -7.10 10.65
CA PHE A 136 1.95 -6.71 11.84
C PHE A 136 2.16 -7.65 13.04
N LEU A 137 2.77 -8.83 12.85
CA LEU A 137 3.18 -9.72 13.95
C LEU A 137 4.60 -9.46 14.42
N THR A 138 5.46 -8.97 13.52
CA THR A 138 6.88 -8.72 13.79
C THR A 138 7.19 -7.24 13.91
N SER A 139 6.19 -6.37 14.00
CA SER A 139 6.41 -4.95 14.25
C SER A 139 6.87 -4.73 15.69
N PRO A 140 7.71 -3.71 15.94
CA PRO A 140 8.06 -3.30 17.29
C PRO A 140 6.80 -3.05 18.14
N PRO A 141 6.83 -3.36 19.46
CA PRO A 141 7.99 -3.80 20.21
C PRO A 141 8.28 -5.30 20.14
N ALA A 142 7.46 -6.11 19.44
CA ALA A 142 7.57 -7.57 19.46
C ALA A 142 8.89 -8.09 18.90
N VAL A 143 9.41 -7.47 17.83
CA VAL A 143 10.73 -7.76 17.26
C VAL A 143 11.49 -6.45 17.07
N GLN A 144 12.74 -6.42 17.53
CA GLN A 144 13.66 -5.30 17.33
C GLN A 144 14.98 -5.85 16.81
N LEU A 145 15.46 -5.30 15.71
CA LEU A 145 16.74 -5.66 15.11
C LEU A 145 17.80 -4.67 15.58
N ALA A 146 18.66 -5.11 16.49
CA ALA A 146 19.81 -4.33 16.91
C ALA A 146 21.02 -4.63 16.01
N GLN A 147 21.80 -3.59 15.72
CA GLN A 147 23.05 -3.71 14.97
C GLN A 147 24.24 -3.66 15.91
N ILE A 148 25.22 -4.53 15.68
CA ILE A 148 26.48 -4.55 16.40
C ILE A 148 27.56 -4.10 15.43
N PHE A 149 28.29 -3.05 15.80
CA PHE A 149 29.44 -2.57 15.03
C PHE A 149 30.74 -3.01 15.71
N TYR A 150 31.75 -3.29 14.89
CA TYR A 150 33.10 -3.66 15.34
C TYR A 150 33.14 -4.90 16.27
N GLY A 151 32.10 -5.74 16.24
CA GLY A 151 32.04 -7.01 16.95
C GLY A 151 32.67 -8.14 16.14
N ASN A 152 33.00 -9.23 16.83
CA ASN A 152 33.38 -10.52 16.23
C ASN A 152 32.45 -11.61 16.77
N LEU A 153 32.45 -12.79 16.15
CA LEU A 153 31.52 -13.86 16.53
C LEU A 153 31.65 -14.25 18.01
N SER A 154 32.84 -14.10 18.60
CA SER A 154 33.09 -14.37 20.02
C SER A 154 32.58 -13.27 20.97
N SER A 155 32.31 -12.05 20.50
CA SER A 155 31.81 -10.93 21.31
C SER A 155 30.33 -10.59 21.08
N ILE A 156 29.62 -11.36 20.26
CA ILE A 156 28.22 -11.09 19.91
C ILE A 156 27.27 -11.16 21.11
N GLY A 157 27.56 -12.03 22.09
CA GLY A 157 26.76 -12.16 23.31
C GLY A 157 27.00 -11.08 24.37
N SER A 158 28.10 -10.33 24.26
CA SER A 158 28.51 -9.30 25.23
C SER A 158 28.48 -7.87 24.66
N SER A 159 28.36 -7.72 23.34
CA SER A 159 28.26 -6.40 22.70
C SER A 159 26.82 -5.91 22.76
N GLY A 160 26.62 -4.77 23.43
CA GLY A 160 25.31 -4.11 23.47
C GLY A 160 24.89 -3.71 22.05
N GLY A 161 23.79 -4.29 21.56
CA GLY A 161 23.24 -3.93 20.26
C GLY A 161 22.77 -2.47 20.23
N THR A 162 22.96 -1.81 19.09
CA THR A 162 22.48 -0.45 18.84
C THR A 162 21.17 -0.50 18.05
N LEU A 163 20.16 0.23 18.49
CA LEU A 163 18.91 0.40 17.75
C LEU A 163 19.01 1.60 16.81
N PHE A 164 18.51 1.42 15.59
CA PHE A 164 18.26 2.50 14.65
C PHE A 164 16.76 2.73 14.50
N PRO A 165 16.35 3.83 13.87
CA PRO A 165 14.96 4.10 13.58
C PRO A 165 14.27 2.87 12.98
N LEU A 166 13.16 2.49 13.62
CA LEU A 166 12.52 1.21 13.42
C LEU A 166 11.66 1.22 12.15
N GLN A 167 11.53 0.05 11.54
CA GLN A 167 10.66 -0.17 10.41
C GLN A 167 9.28 -0.61 10.89
N VAL A 168 8.23 0.09 10.45
CA VAL A 168 6.85 -0.13 10.91
C VAL A 168 5.87 -0.24 9.74
N ALA A 169 4.91 -1.14 9.87
CA ALA A 169 3.75 -1.17 9.01
C ALA A 169 2.58 -0.43 9.65
N SER A 170 1.81 0.26 8.82
CA SER A 170 0.57 0.92 9.19
C SER A 170 -0.54 0.45 8.24
N LEU A 171 -1.72 0.22 8.78
CA LEU A 171 -2.94 -0.04 8.04
C LEU A 171 -3.96 1.02 8.44
N SER A 172 -4.50 1.71 7.45
CA SER A 172 -5.54 2.71 7.67
C SER A 172 -6.77 2.07 8.29
N LYS A 173 -7.25 2.63 9.40
CA LYS A 173 -8.43 2.15 10.13
C LYS A 173 -9.69 2.12 9.26
N ASP A 174 -9.73 2.93 8.20
CA ASP A 174 -10.82 3.10 7.26
C ASP A 174 -11.42 1.77 6.74
N GLY A 175 -10.61 0.76 6.38
CA GLY A 175 -11.13 -0.58 6.13
C GLY A 175 -12.17 -0.74 5.03
N HIS A 176 -12.27 0.18 4.05
CA HIS A 176 -13.22 0.02 2.94
C HIS A 176 -12.97 -1.29 2.19
N VAL A 177 -14.06 -1.95 1.80
CA VAL A 177 -13.98 -3.22 1.08
C VAL A 177 -13.72 -2.95 -0.40
N PRO A 178 -12.64 -3.49 -1.00
CA PRO A 178 -12.42 -3.38 -2.43
C PRO A 178 -13.67 -3.81 -3.21
N THR A 179 -14.15 -2.93 -4.08
CA THR A 179 -15.43 -3.07 -4.77
C THR A 179 -15.23 -2.92 -6.27
N VAL A 180 -15.75 -3.87 -7.04
CA VAL A 180 -15.71 -3.90 -8.50
C VAL A 180 -17.13 -3.78 -9.05
N TYR A 181 -17.35 -2.79 -9.90
CA TYR A 181 -18.58 -2.61 -10.66
C TYR A 181 -18.34 -3.05 -12.09
N ASN A 182 -18.96 -4.16 -12.48
CA ASN A 182 -18.90 -4.65 -13.86
C ASN A 182 -20.21 -4.34 -14.57
N PHE A 183 -20.12 -3.88 -15.80
CA PHE A 183 -21.28 -3.63 -16.64
C PHE A 183 -20.97 -3.89 -18.11
N SER A 184 -21.99 -4.24 -18.86
CA SER A 184 -21.90 -4.39 -20.30
C SER A 184 -23.20 -3.97 -20.98
N ALA A 185 -23.08 -3.51 -22.22
CA ALA A 185 -24.19 -3.22 -23.10
C ALA A 185 -23.82 -3.65 -24.51
N GLY A 186 -24.68 -4.41 -25.18
CA GLY A 186 -24.38 -4.95 -26.48
C GLY A 186 -25.61 -5.17 -27.34
N ILE A 187 -25.39 -5.14 -28.64
CA ILE A 187 -26.37 -5.44 -29.67
C ILE A 187 -25.86 -6.56 -30.55
N GLN A 188 -26.71 -7.56 -30.74
CA GLN A 188 -26.45 -8.69 -31.61
C GLN A 188 -27.47 -8.66 -32.74
N ARG A 189 -27.00 -8.77 -33.99
CA ARG A 189 -27.85 -8.75 -35.17
C ARG A 189 -27.42 -9.80 -36.19
N GLU A 190 -28.40 -10.54 -36.69
CA GLU A 190 -28.24 -11.32 -37.93
C GLU A 190 -28.32 -10.37 -39.14
N LEU A 191 -27.22 -10.31 -39.88
CA LEU A 191 -27.07 -9.61 -41.14
C LEU A 191 -27.38 -10.55 -42.33
N PRO A 192 -27.54 -10.03 -43.55
CA PRO A 192 -27.66 -10.85 -44.75
C PRO A 192 -26.54 -11.90 -44.85
N SER A 193 -26.83 -12.99 -45.55
CA SER A 193 -25.89 -14.10 -45.74
C SER A 193 -25.53 -14.85 -44.46
N GLN A 194 -26.44 -14.89 -43.47
CA GLN A 194 -26.28 -15.66 -42.23
C GLN A 194 -25.03 -15.23 -41.42
N VAL A 195 -24.68 -13.94 -41.50
CA VAL A 195 -23.59 -13.34 -40.72
C VAL A 195 -24.17 -12.82 -39.42
N LEU A 196 -23.64 -13.27 -38.29
CA LEU A 196 -23.99 -12.78 -36.98
C LEU A 196 -22.98 -11.71 -36.55
N LEU A 197 -23.45 -10.48 -36.41
CA LEU A 197 -22.68 -9.36 -35.85
C LEU A 197 -23.03 -9.16 -34.38
N ASP A 198 -22.02 -9.10 -33.52
CA ASP A 198 -22.12 -8.69 -32.12
C ASP A 198 -21.24 -7.46 -31.91
N VAL A 199 -21.83 -6.42 -31.32
CA VAL A 199 -21.11 -5.22 -30.90
C VAL A 199 -21.45 -4.97 -29.44
N SER A 200 -20.43 -5.00 -28.60
CA SER A 200 -20.57 -4.94 -27.15
C SER A 200 -19.59 -3.95 -26.55
N TYR A 201 -20.07 -3.12 -25.63
CA TYR A 201 -19.27 -2.33 -24.74
C TYR A 201 -19.21 -3.03 -23.38
N VAL A 202 -18.00 -3.19 -22.84
CA VAL A 202 -17.73 -3.81 -21.54
C VAL A 202 -16.96 -2.82 -20.69
N GLY A 203 -17.44 -2.59 -19.47
CA GLY A 203 -16.83 -1.70 -18.50
C GLY A 203 -16.64 -2.37 -17.15
N MET A 204 -15.53 -2.03 -16.50
CA MET A 204 -15.21 -2.39 -15.14
C MET A 204 -14.72 -1.13 -14.41
N GLN A 205 -15.22 -0.90 -13.21
CA GLN A 205 -14.72 0.13 -12.31
C GLN A 205 -14.39 -0.47 -10.95
N SER A 206 -13.14 -0.36 -10.54
CA SER A 206 -12.65 -0.77 -9.23
C SER A 206 -12.52 0.44 -8.32
N ARG A 207 -12.98 0.29 -7.07
CA ARG A 207 -12.94 1.29 -6.02
C ARG A 207 -12.44 0.66 -4.72
N HIS A 208 -11.89 1.51 -3.86
CA HIS A 208 -11.35 1.10 -2.56
C HIS A 208 -10.29 0.01 -2.66
N LEU A 209 -9.50 0.04 -3.74
CA LEU A 209 -8.37 -0.85 -3.88
C LEU A 209 -7.34 -0.52 -2.82
N VAL A 210 -6.64 -1.56 -2.36
CA VAL A 210 -5.53 -1.38 -1.44
C VAL A 210 -4.43 -0.60 -2.16
N GLU A 211 -3.92 0.41 -1.48
CA GLU A 211 -2.77 1.19 -1.95
C GLU A 211 -1.67 1.16 -0.90
N PHE A 212 -0.44 1.26 -1.36
CA PHE A 212 0.72 1.44 -0.49
C PHE A 212 1.19 2.89 -0.58
N MET A 213 1.35 3.52 0.57
CA MET A 213 1.87 4.86 0.72
C MET A 213 3.17 4.81 1.54
N PRO A 214 4.27 5.40 1.04
CA PRO A 214 5.48 5.54 1.81
C PRO A 214 5.21 6.23 3.16
N PHE A 215 5.61 5.58 4.25
CA PHE A 215 5.52 6.14 5.58
C PHE A 215 6.77 6.98 5.93
N ASN A 216 6.59 7.99 6.79
CA ASN A 216 7.65 8.82 7.35
C ASN A 216 8.66 9.31 6.29
N VAL A 217 8.11 9.72 5.14
CA VAL A 217 8.90 10.29 4.07
C VAL A 217 9.48 11.63 4.51
N VAL A 218 10.70 11.87 4.04
CA VAL A 218 11.32 13.18 4.13
C VAL A 218 10.48 14.15 3.29
N PRO A 219 10.01 15.29 3.84
CA PRO A 219 9.20 16.24 3.09
C PRO A 219 9.94 16.73 1.84
N PHE A 220 9.23 16.89 0.72
CA PHE A 220 9.83 17.40 -0.51
C PHE A 220 10.49 18.77 -0.26
N GLY A 221 11.70 18.97 -0.78
CA GLY A 221 12.45 20.21 -0.57
C GLY A 221 13.18 20.31 0.77
N SER A 222 12.89 19.46 1.77
CA SER A 222 13.49 19.58 3.10
C SER A 222 15.00 19.32 3.13
N ALA A 223 15.53 18.53 2.20
CA ALA A 223 16.97 18.27 2.09
C ALA A 223 17.81 19.53 1.75
N TRP A 224 17.18 20.59 1.22
CA TRP A 224 17.83 21.85 0.85
C TRP A 224 17.63 22.96 1.89
N LEU A 225 16.89 22.69 2.97
CA LEU A 225 16.67 23.67 4.03
C LEU A 225 17.94 23.84 4.89
N PRO A 226 18.28 25.08 5.33
CA PRO A 226 19.47 25.33 6.16
C PRO A 226 19.55 24.49 7.43
N GLU A 227 18.41 24.27 8.10
CA GLU A 227 18.29 23.48 9.33
C GLU A 227 18.60 21.99 9.15
N ASN A 228 18.52 21.48 7.91
CA ASN A 228 18.76 20.07 7.59
C ASN A 228 20.15 19.82 7.01
N GLN A 229 21.06 20.79 7.07
CA GLN A 229 22.44 20.62 6.64
C GLN A 229 23.34 20.14 7.79
N ASP A 230 24.30 19.28 7.47
CA ASP A 230 25.26 18.70 8.38
C ASP A 230 26.52 19.58 8.50
N PRO A 231 26.68 20.35 9.60
CA PRO A 231 27.87 21.15 9.82
C PRO A 231 29.12 20.31 10.15
N ALA A 232 28.97 19.01 10.43
CA ALA A 232 30.05 18.14 10.85
C ALA A 232 30.79 17.43 9.70
N LEU A 233 30.52 17.81 8.45
CA LEU A 233 31.20 17.24 7.28
C LEU A 233 32.65 17.69 7.11
N GLY A 234 33.11 18.67 7.90
CA GLY A 234 34.48 19.22 7.78
C GLY A 234 34.70 20.05 6.51
N ARG A 235 33.63 20.50 5.86
CA ARG A 235 33.62 21.37 4.68
C ARG A 235 32.51 22.42 4.80
N PRO A 236 32.55 23.52 4.01
CA PRO A 236 31.50 24.54 4.04
C PRO A 236 30.11 23.94 3.82
N VAL A 237 29.14 24.38 4.64
CA VAL A 237 27.73 24.01 4.52
C VAL A 237 27.09 24.73 3.34
N THR A 238 26.37 23.99 2.49
CA THR A 238 25.64 24.50 1.34
C THR A 238 24.18 24.07 1.40
N THR A 239 23.31 24.73 0.65
CA THR A 239 21.89 24.34 0.53
C THR A 239 21.57 23.73 -0.83
N ASP A 240 22.57 23.21 -1.54
CA ASP A 240 22.43 22.54 -2.84
C ASP A 240 22.10 21.03 -2.73
N GLY A 241 21.97 20.53 -1.50
CA GLY A 241 21.71 19.12 -1.19
C GLY A 241 22.98 18.29 -1.01
N SER A 242 24.18 18.85 -1.21
CA SER A 242 25.44 18.11 -1.04
C SER A 242 25.89 18.00 0.43
N THR A 243 25.33 18.80 1.33
CA THR A 243 25.64 18.77 2.76
C THR A 243 24.48 18.33 3.65
N THR A 244 23.43 17.71 3.11
CA THR A 244 22.25 17.32 3.90
C THR A 244 22.59 16.28 4.97
N LEU A 245 21.95 16.38 6.14
CA LEU A 245 21.95 15.37 7.19
C LEU A 245 21.48 14.00 6.66
N PRO A 246 21.84 12.89 7.33
CA PRO A 246 21.16 11.60 7.14
C PRO A 246 19.65 11.74 7.29
N ALA A 247 18.88 11.18 6.34
CA ALA A 247 17.41 11.31 6.24
C ALA A 247 16.66 11.08 7.56
N ASN A 248 17.11 10.14 8.39
CA ASN A 248 16.47 9.81 9.68
C ASN A 248 16.46 10.97 10.69
N LEU A 249 17.39 11.92 10.57
CA LEU A 249 17.53 13.02 11.54
C LEU A 249 16.48 14.13 11.39
N TYR A 250 15.77 14.17 10.26
CA TYR A 250 14.80 15.23 9.95
C TYR A 250 13.49 14.68 9.36
N ARG A 251 13.20 13.40 9.63
CA ARG A 251 11.90 12.79 9.34
C ARG A 251 10.83 13.29 10.34
N PRO A 252 9.54 13.40 9.91
CA PRO A 252 8.45 13.84 10.78
C PRO A 252 8.27 13.03 12.07
N TYR A 253 8.54 11.73 12.04
CA TYR A 253 8.46 10.83 13.18
C TYR A 253 9.87 10.29 13.55
N PRO A 254 10.64 10.99 14.40
CA PRO A 254 11.90 10.49 14.91
C PRO A 254 11.72 9.14 15.63
N GLY A 255 12.65 8.22 15.38
CA GLY A 255 12.60 6.85 15.90
C GLY A 255 12.02 5.82 14.93
N TYR A 256 11.45 6.27 13.81
CA TYR A 256 11.03 5.39 12.72
C TYR A 256 11.77 5.70 11.44
N ALA A 257 12.13 4.67 10.69
CA ALA A 257 12.66 4.81 9.35
C ALA A 257 11.51 5.11 8.36
N GLY A 258 11.90 5.51 7.15
CA GLY A 258 10.95 5.68 6.05
C GLY A 258 10.53 4.33 5.48
N GLY A 259 9.39 4.32 4.79
CA GLY A 259 8.89 3.09 4.16
C GLY A 259 9.93 2.45 3.22
N ALA A 260 10.01 1.13 3.24
CA ALA A 260 10.96 0.35 2.44
C ALA A 260 10.23 -0.74 1.64
N THR A 261 10.55 -0.83 0.35
CA THR A 261 10.21 -1.97 -0.49
C THR A 261 11.47 -2.83 -0.63
N THR A 262 11.45 -4.06 -0.11
CA THR A 262 12.51 -5.03 -0.34
C THR A 262 11.94 -6.15 -1.19
N VAL A 263 12.63 -6.50 -2.28
CA VAL A 263 12.21 -7.57 -3.19
C VAL A 263 12.03 -8.87 -2.39
N GLY A 264 10.83 -9.46 -2.43
CA GLY A 264 10.49 -10.67 -1.69
C GLY A 264 9.94 -10.46 -0.27
N GLN A 265 9.72 -9.22 0.18
CA GLN A 265 9.03 -8.90 1.44
C GLN A 265 7.82 -7.98 1.20
N SER A 266 6.81 -8.07 2.06
CA SER A 266 5.68 -7.12 2.07
C SER A 266 6.22 -5.73 2.43
N ALA A 267 5.82 -4.72 1.65
CA ALA A 267 6.31 -3.34 1.83
C ALA A 267 6.04 -2.81 3.25
N ILE A 268 7.01 -2.09 3.79
CA ILE A 268 6.92 -1.47 5.11
C ILE A 268 6.49 -0.02 4.90
N GLY A 269 5.33 0.35 5.44
CA GLY A 269 4.73 1.67 5.24
C GLY A 269 3.23 1.63 5.52
N THR A 270 2.49 2.59 4.97
CA THR A 270 1.05 2.72 5.22
C THR A 270 0.23 2.10 4.10
N TYR A 271 -0.67 1.20 4.45
CA TYR A 271 -1.65 0.61 3.55
C TYR A 271 -2.99 1.33 3.70
N GLY A 272 -3.51 1.86 2.59
CA GLY A 272 -4.79 2.57 2.51
C GLY A 272 -5.80 1.88 1.59
N PHE A 273 -6.97 2.49 1.46
CA PHE A 273 -8.09 2.01 0.62
C PHE A 273 -8.56 3.08 -0.37
N GLY A 274 -7.65 3.96 -0.84
CA GLY A 274 -7.98 5.09 -1.71
C GLY A 274 -7.82 4.82 -3.20
N SER A 275 -7.27 3.66 -3.60
CA SER A 275 -6.96 3.42 -5.02
C SER A 275 -8.19 3.05 -5.85
N THR A 276 -8.15 3.42 -7.12
CA THR A 276 -9.20 3.19 -8.11
C THR A 276 -8.64 2.78 -9.46
N ALA A 277 -9.42 2.01 -10.21
CA ALA A 277 -9.12 1.65 -11.58
C ALA A 277 -10.39 1.58 -12.43
N ASN A 278 -10.24 1.71 -13.74
CA ASN A 278 -11.31 1.49 -14.69
C ASN A 278 -10.78 0.87 -15.98
N TYR A 279 -11.55 -0.07 -16.52
CA TYR A 279 -11.32 -0.67 -17.82
C TYR A 279 -12.57 -0.49 -18.68
N ASN A 280 -12.37 -0.12 -19.95
CA ASN A 280 -13.44 0.09 -20.91
C ASN A 280 -13.02 -0.54 -22.24
N ALA A 281 -13.90 -1.35 -22.84
CA ALA A 281 -13.64 -1.99 -24.11
C ALA A 281 -14.85 -1.95 -25.04
N LEU A 282 -14.60 -1.68 -26.32
CA LEU A 282 -15.49 -1.98 -27.43
C LEU A 282 -15.03 -3.31 -28.04
N GLN A 283 -15.94 -4.28 -28.05
CA GLN A 283 -15.75 -5.61 -28.64
C GLN A 283 -16.69 -5.76 -29.83
N VAL A 284 -16.14 -6.18 -30.97
CA VAL A 284 -16.89 -6.44 -32.19
C VAL A 284 -16.56 -7.85 -32.66
N ALA A 285 -17.58 -8.66 -32.94
CA ALA A 285 -17.41 -9.99 -33.49
C ALA A 285 -18.38 -10.20 -34.66
N ALA A 286 -17.85 -10.68 -35.79
CA ALA A 286 -18.64 -11.09 -36.95
C ALA A 286 -18.38 -12.58 -37.22
N ASN A 287 -19.42 -13.39 -37.22
CA ASN A 287 -19.31 -14.83 -37.41
C ASN A 287 -20.32 -15.33 -38.44
N ARG A 288 -19.87 -16.15 -39.40
CA ARG A 288 -20.73 -16.91 -40.32
C ARG A 288 -20.51 -18.40 -40.10
N ARG A 289 -21.52 -19.10 -39.57
CA ARG A 289 -21.44 -20.53 -39.21
C ARG A 289 -22.38 -21.45 -39.99
N SER A 290 -23.41 -20.94 -40.65
CA SER A 290 -24.40 -21.75 -41.37
C SER A 290 -24.36 -21.47 -42.88
N GLY A 291 -24.45 -22.53 -43.68
CA GLY A 291 -24.53 -22.51 -45.15
C GLY A 291 -23.64 -23.55 -45.87
N ARG A 292 -23.98 -23.86 -47.14
CA ARG A 292 -23.04 -24.51 -48.07
C ARG A 292 -22.03 -23.45 -48.52
N GLY A 293 -20.75 -23.55 -48.12
CA GLY A 293 -19.70 -22.61 -48.53
C GLY A 293 -18.75 -22.16 -47.41
N LEU A 294 -18.16 -20.98 -47.59
CA LEU A 294 -17.10 -20.43 -46.73
C LEU A 294 -17.64 -20.03 -45.34
N GLN A 295 -16.99 -20.55 -44.30
CA GLN A 295 -17.14 -20.11 -42.91
C GLN A 295 -16.05 -19.11 -42.57
N PHE A 296 -16.39 -18.07 -41.81
CA PHE A 296 -15.39 -17.11 -41.34
C PHE A 296 -15.82 -16.48 -40.00
N GLY A 297 -14.82 -16.04 -39.26
CA GLY A 297 -14.97 -15.29 -38.02
C GLY A 297 -13.94 -14.17 -37.97
N ALA A 298 -14.37 -12.99 -37.54
CA ALA A 298 -13.50 -11.86 -37.27
C ALA A 298 -13.87 -11.25 -35.92
N THR A 299 -12.88 -10.91 -35.12
CA THR A 299 -13.06 -10.26 -33.81
C THR A 299 -12.11 -9.08 -33.68
N TYR A 300 -12.61 -7.97 -33.16
CA TYR A 300 -11.84 -6.78 -32.88
C TYR A 300 -12.16 -6.28 -31.48
N THR A 301 -11.14 -5.96 -30.69
CA THR A 301 -11.29 -5.35 -29.36
C THR A 301 -10.46 -4.09 -29.30
N TRP A 302 -11.10 -2.97 -29.02
CA TRP A 302 -10.43 -1.74 -28.66
C TRP A 302 -10.69 -1.45 -27.20
N SER A 303 -9.64 -1.27 -26.40
CA SER A 303 -9.79 -1.10 -24.96
C SER A 303 -8.85 -0.06 -24.39
N ARG A 304 -9.25 0.51 -23.25
CA ARG A 304 -8.46 1.45 -22.46
C ARG A 304 -8.61 1.13 -20.99
N SER A 305 -7.48 1.01 -20.30
CA SER A 305 -7.40 0.94 -18.85
C SER A 305 -6.81 2.24 -18.30
N LEU A 306 -7.31 2.70 -17.16
CA LEU A 306 -6.75 3.81 -16.38
C LEU A 306 -6.90 3.46 -14.91
N GLY A 307 -5.87 3.65 -14.12
CA GLY A 307 -5.93 3.40 -12.69
C GLY A 307 -4.64 3.81 -12.01
N ASN A 308 -4.69 3.87 -10.68
CA ASN A 308 -3.50 4.01 -9.84
C ASN A 308 -3.18 2.71 -9.06
N ALA A 309 -3.91 1.61 -9.32
CA ALA A 309 -3.54 0.25 -8.98
C ALA A 309 -4.24 -0.77 -9.89
N ASP A 310 -3.61 -1.93 -10.11
CA ASP A 310 -4.09 -2.94 -11.07
C ASP A 310 -4.53 -4.26 -10.43
N SER A 311 -4.30 -4.44 -9.12
CA SER A 311 -4.76 -5.58 -8.30
C SER A 311 -4.51 -5.34 -6.80
N SER A 312 -5.06 -6.21 -5.94
CA SER A 312 -4.77 -6.29 -4.51
C SER A 312 -3.28 -6.61 -4.25
N CYS A 313 -2.44 -5.58 -4.26
CA CYS A 313 -1.05 -5.47 -3.83
C CYS A 313 -0.21 -6.77 -3.81
N GLY A 314 0.15 -7.39 -4.94
CA GLY A 314 1.35 -8.25 -4.93
C GLY A 314 2.60 -7.36 -4.72
N ALA A 315 3.61 -7.80 -3.97
CA ALA A 315 4.82 -7.01 -3.58
C ALA A 315 5.66 -6.42 -4.74
N THR A 316 5.22 -6.56 -5.99
CA THR A 316 5.86 -6.08 -7.22
C THR A 316 4.90 -5.36 -8.18
N SER A 317 3.61 -5.20 -7.87
CA SER A 317 2.62 -4.66 -8.83
C SER A 317 2.00 -3.32 -8.44
N CYS A 318 2.55 -2.63 -7.43
CA CYS A 318 2.15 -1.26 -7.13
C CYS A 318 2.83 -0.28 -8.10
N GLY A 319 2.30 -0.20 -9.32
CA GLY A 319 2.68 0.78 -10.32
C GLY A 319 3.29 0.16 -11.57
N HIS A 320 2.45 -0.32 -12.47
CA HIS A 320 2.82 -0.36 -13.88
C HIS A 320 1.70 0.25 -14.73
N LEU A 321 1.84 1.55 -15.00
CA LEU A 321 1.25 2.15 -16.18
C LEU A 321 2.18 1.87 -17.36
N LEU A 322 1.76 0.97 -18.25
CA LEU A 322 1.87 1.10 -19.71
C LEU A 322 0.64 0.44 -20.35
#